data_AF-A0A4P7GXJ7-F1
#
_entry.id   AF-A0A4P7GXJ7-F1
#
_cell.length_a   1.000
_cell.length_b   1.000
_cell.length_c   1.000
_cell.angle_alpha   90.00
_cell.angle_beta   90.00
_cell.angle_gamma   90.00
#
_symmetry.space_group_name_H-M   'P 1'
#
loop_
_entity.id
_entity.type
_entity.pdbx_description
1 polymer ?
#
loop_
_entity_poly.entity_id
_entity_poly.type
_entity_poly.pdbx_seq_one_letter_code
_entity_poly.pdbx_strand_id
1 'polypeptide(L)'
;MRTPERVAVVGAGVSGIAAALALHRAGRTVEILERADRIGGRLGFADLDGGEVLLGGKNIGRAYSRFRAMLDSLGGTGYEPFGINTSRLVAGRLVSLDSDNRAETLHGILRMCDWRDLSTLDGLARKVRSADSARFLGSDLARKLGRHDDRPLSEHFGKRTTANFLRPITVRMNGAEPDEAYYGNFPTNMGMLLDKFEQPTVGLSTLLTRITAFVEIHFRTTVTRITQGDDGVVLDLADAAGRPRQARYDAVVVGTPAYAAAPLLAPLSDLLHSVRYFPATVAVVRYVHNVFAADVRAIALDGQPCSNAGSYGKETRNIVRYTFSGRDGRLTDPTETEVLDLVTDAEQQLRTHLGTARQPRTAAAVQHWPQAYCAYLPHYSDFLDALTAAAAALPRVALAGDYLLGTSLEACCRSGESAAAALLSAPRGALRCES
;
A
#
# COMPACT_ATOMS: atom_id res chain seq x y z
N MET A 1 -17.55 3.03 28.58
CA MET A 1 -18.26 3.58 27.41
C MET A 1 -19.22 2.53 26.87
N ARG A 2 -20.44 2.90 26.51
CA ARG A 2 -21.35 2.03 25.75
C ARG A 2 -20.75 1.75 24.37
N THR A 3 -20.90 0.54 23.85
CA THR A 3 -20.47 0.21 22.48
C THR A 3 -21.20 1.11 21.48
N PRO A 4 -20.50 1.76 20.53
CA PRO A 4 -21.11 2.73 19.62
C PRO A 4 -22.14 2.05 18.71
N GLU A 5 -23.21 2.76 18.36
CA GLU A 5 -24.31 2.27 17.53
C GLU A 5 -24.21 2.84 16.11
N ARG A 6 -23.91 4.14 15.99
CA ARG A 6 -23.66 4.84 14.73
C ARG A 6 -22.20 5.28 14.62
N VAL A 7 -21.49 4.78 13.62
CA VAL A 7 -20.04 5.01 13.44
C VAL A 7 -19.75 5.60 12.06
N ALA A 8 -18.99 6.69 12.03
CA ALA A 8 -18.44 7.22 10.79
C ALA A 8 -17.12 6.54 10.44
N VAL A 9 -16.85 6.36 9.14
CA VAL A 9 -15.53 5.97 8.62
C VAL A 9 -15.06 7.04 7.64
N VAL A 10 -13.93 7.68 7.93
CA VAL A 10 -13.36 8.71 7.07
C VAL A 10 -12.39 8.08 6.08
N GLY A 11 -12.74 8.09 4.79
CA GLY A 11 -11.97 7.54 3.68
C GLY A 11 -12.43 6.15 3.24
N ALA A 12 -12.70 5.99 1.94
CA ALA A 12 -13.12 4.75 1.28
C ALA A 12 -11.93 4.00 0.63
N GLY A 13 -10.74 4.10 1.23
CA GLY A 13 -9.61 3.23 0.92
C GLY A 13 -9.78 1.84 1.54
N VAL A 14 -8.81 0.94 1.28
CA VAL A 14 -8.86 -0.45 1.79
C VAL A 14 -9.02 -0.51 3.31
N SER A 15 -8.30 0.32 4.07
CA SER A 15 -8.41 0.36 5.53
C SER A 15 -9.81 0.78 5.99
N GLY A 16 -10.40 1.79 5.34
CA GLY A 16 -11.76 2.25 5.66
C GLY A 16 -12.83 1.22 5.29
N ILE A 17 -12.74 0.61 4.11
CA ILE A 17 -13.66 -0.45 3.68
C ILE A 17 -13.59 -1.65 4.64
N ALA A 18 -12.39 -2.06 5.04
CA ALA A 18 -12.21 -3.16 5.99
C ALA A 18 -12.83 -2.83 7.37
N ALA A 19 -12.60 -1.61 7.87
CA ALA A 19 -13.21 -1.15 9.12
C ALA A 19 -14.74 -1.12 9.03
N ALA A 20 -15.28 -0.58 7.93
CA ALA A 20 -16.72 -0.47 7.72
C ALA A 20 -17.40 -1.85 7.66
N LEU A 21 -16.82 -2.81 6.94
CA LEU A 21 -17.31 -4.19 6.91
C LEU A 21 -17.29 -4.85 8.29
N ALA A 22 -16.20 -4.69 9.03
CA ALA A 22 -16.07 -5.26 10.37
C ALA A 22 -17.11 -4.67 11.34
N LEU A 23 -17.32 -3.36 11.31
CA LEU A 23 -18.33 -2.67 12.11
C LEU A 23 -19.76 -3.07 11.70
N HIS A 24 -20.05 -3.11 10.40
CA HIS A 24 -21.35 -3.55 9.88
C HIS A 24 -21.69 -4.98 10.32
N ARG A 25 -20.74 -5.92 10.22
CA ARG A 25 -20.92 -7.30 10.71
C ARG A 25 -21.16 -7.39 12.21
N ALA A 26 -20.66 -6.42 12.97
CA ALA A 26 -20.93 -6.30 14.40
C ALA A 26 -22.28 -5.63 14.71
N GLY A 27 -23.13 -5.41 13.69
CA GLY A 27 -24.48 -4.86 13.81
C GLY A 27 -24.52 -3.34 13.99
N ARG A 28 -23.48 -2.62 13.55
CA ARG A 28 -23.42 -1.16 13.67
C ARG A 28 -23.96 -0.48 12.43
N THR A 29 -24.56 0.69 12.61
CA THR A 29 -24.92 1.61 11.52
C THR A 29 -23.65 2.35 11.10
N VAL A 30 -23.22 2.17 9.85
CA VAL A 30 -21.94 2.68 9.36
C VAL A 30 -22.16 3.55 8.13
N GLU A 31 -21.56 4.73 8.15
CA GLU A 31 -21.47 5.66 7.02
C GLU A 31 -19.99 5.90 6.67
N ILE A 32 -19.63 5.74 5.39
CA ILE A 32 -18.30 6.10 4.89
C ILE A 32 -18.36 7.50 4.28
N LEU A 33 -17.42 8.37 4.65
CA LEU A 33 -17.27 9.73 4.13
C LEU A 33 -16.02 9.76 3.23
N GLU A 34 -16.21 9.96 1.92
CA GLU A 34 -15.13 9.96 0.93
C GLU A 34 -15.10 11.28 0.16
N ARG A 35 -13.91 11.88 0.06
CA ARG A 35 -13.72 13.16 -0.65
C ARG A 35 -13.78 13.00 -2.16
N ALA A 36 -13.35 11.85 -2.68
CA ALA A 36 -13.43 11.52 -4.09
C ALA A 36 -14.86 11.15 -4.49
N ASP A 37 -15.09 11.02 -5.80
CA ASP A 37 -16.35 10.52 -6.35
C ASP A 37 -16.37 9.01 -6.57
N ARG A 38 -15.35 8.31 -6.04
CA ARG A 38 -15.19 6.87 -6.14
C ARG A 38 -14.45 6.30 -4.93
N ILE A 39 -14.60 5.00 -4.72
CA ILE A 39 -13.85 4.25 -3.69
C ILE A 39 -12.45 3.85 -4.17
N GLY A 40 -11.67 3.26 -3.27
CA GLY A 40 -10.44 2.50 -3.57
C GLY A 40 -9.14 3.23 -3.24
N GLY A 41 -9.17 4.55 -3.06
CA GLY A 41 -8.01 5.34 -2.67
C GLY A 41 -6.79 5.08 -3.58
N ARG A 42 -5.67 4.68 -2.99
CA ARG A 42 -4.40 4.41 -3.71
C ARG A 42 -4.39 3.13 -4.55
N LEU A 43 -5.52 2.45 -4.73
CA LEU A 43 -5.67 1.44 -5.81
C LEU A 43 -5.63 2.11 -7.19
N GLY A 44 -6.09 3.36 -7.30
CA GLY A 44 -5.92 4.19 -8.49
C GLY A 44 -6.55 3.59 -9.74
N PHE A 45 -7.85 3.32 -9.71
CA PHE A 45 -8.56 2.81 -10.87
C PHE A 45 -8.63 3.87 -12.00
N ALA A 46 -8.45 3.48 -13.24
CA ALA A 46 -8.56 4.34 -14.42
C ALA A 46 -9.17 3.57 -15.61
N ASP A 47 -9.74 4.29 -16.57
CA ASP A 47 -10.11 3.71 -17.88
C ASP A 47 -8.89 3.68 -18.81
N LEU A 48 -8.75 2.59 -19.55
CA LEU A 48 -7.74 2.43 -20.59
C LEU A 48 -8.37 1.74 -21.82
N ASP A 49 -8.93 2.57 -22.70
CA ASP A 49 -9.59 2.14 -23.94
C ASP A 49 -10.85 1.30 -23.66
N GLY A 50 -11.70 1.79 -22.75
CA GLY A 50 -12.95 1.13 -22.36
C GLY A 50 -12.78 -0.04 -21.38
N GLY A 51 -11.55 -0.32 -20.92
CA GLY A 51 -11.25 -1.32 -19.91
C GLY A 51 -10.62 -0.71 -18.66
N GLU A 52 -11.04 -1.15 -17.47
CA GLU A 52 -10.50 -0.62 -16.22
C GLU A 52 -9.10 -1.18 -15.90
N VAL A 53 -8.19 -0.29 -15.50
CA VAL A 53 -6.86 -0.63 -15.01
C VAL A 53 -6.58 -0.06 -13.61
N LEU A 54 -5.67 -0.70 -12.89
CA LEU A 54 -5.15 -0.30 -11.59
C LEU A 54 -3.79 0.38 -11.78
N LEU A 55 -3.72 1.66 -11.44
CA LEU A 55 -2.49 2.44 -11.46
C LEU A 55 -1.70 2.25 -10.15
N GLY A 56 -2.36 1.86 -9.07
CA GLY A 56 -1.75 1.63 -7.76
C GLY A 56 -1.61 0.15 -7.38
N GLY A 57 -2.08 -0.18 -6.17
CA GLY A 57 -2.02 -1.54 -5.62
C GLY A 57 -2.80 -2.55 -6.46
N LYS A 58 -2.10 -3.51 -7.07
CA LYS A 58 -2.71 -4.48 -7.99
C LYS A 58 -2.53 -5.94 -7.57
N ASN A 59 -1.36 -6.26 -7.03
CA ASN A 59 -0.94 -7.63 -6.80
C ASN A 59 -1.36 -8.09 -5.40
N ILE A 60 -2.08 -9.21 -5.33
CA ILE A 60 -2.59 -9.77 -4.08
C ILE A 60 -1.73 -10.96 -3.66
N GLY A 61 -1.01 -10.82 -2.55
CA GLY A 61 -0.21 -11.88 -1.97
C GLY A 61 -1.06 -13.09 -1.54
N ARG A 62 -0.52 -14.30 -1.62
CA ARG A 62 -1.19 -15.52 -1.11
C ARG A 62 -1.31 -15.49 0.40
N ALA A 63 -0.36 -14.86 1.09
CA ALA A 63 -0.43 -14.66 2.51
C ALA A 63 -1.35 -13.48 2.91
N TYR A 64 -2.06 -12.82 1.98
CA TYR A 64 -2.98 -11.72 2.31
C TYR A 64 -4.32 -12.24 2.87
N SER A 65 -4.26 -13.06 3.91
CA SER A 65 -5.39 -13.83 4.45
C SER A 65 -6.61 -12.97 4.80
N ARG A 66 -6.42 -11.80 5.40
CA ARG A 66 -7.51 -10.93 5.85
C ARG A 66 -8.10 -10.16 4.68
N PHE A 67 -7.25 -9.64 3.80
CA PHE A 67 -7.71 -8.97 2.60
C PHE A 67 -8.44 -9.94 1.66
N ARG A 68 -7.96 -11.17 1.49
CA ARG A 68 -8.65 -12.21 0.70
C ARG A 68 -9.99 -12.57 1.32
N ALA A 69 -10.07 -12.79 2.64
CA ALA A 69 -11.34 -13.04 3.32
C ALA A 69 -12.34 -11.88 3.16
N MET A 70 -11.85 -10.63 3.16
CA MET A 70 -12.66 -9.46 2.85
C MET A 70 -13.21 -9.51 1.43
N LEU A 71 -12.38 -9.82 0.43
CA LEU A 71 -12.81 -9.97 -0.97
C LEU A 71 -13.81 -11.12 -1.15
N ASP A 72 -13.59 -12.27 -0.50
CA ASP A 72 -14.48 -13.43 -0.56
C ASP A 72 -15.87 -13.07 -0.01
N SER A 73 -15.92 -12.28 1.05
CA SER A 73 -17.17 -11.78 1.61
C SER A 73 -17.89 -10.77 0.73
N LEU A 74 -17.15 -10.12 -0.18
CA LEU A 74 -17.68 -9.27 -1.24
C LEU A 74 -17.96 -10.09 -2.51
N GLY A 75 -18.03 -11.42 -2.40
CA GLY A 75 -18.35 -12.34 -3.50
C GLY A 75 -17.19 -12.62 -4.46
N GLY A 76 -15.95 -12.58 -3.96
CA GLY A 76 -14.78 -13.12 -4.65
C GLY A 76 -14.88 -14.65 -4.73
N THR A 77 -14.55 -15.22 -5.88
CA THR A 77 -14.71 -16.67 -6.15
C THR A 77 -13.44 -17.36 -6.65
N GLY A 78 -12.33 -16.63 -6.81
CA GLY A 78 -11.09 -17.22 -7.30
C GLY A 78 -9.98 -16.20 -7.55
N TYR A 79 -8.79 -16.74 -7.78
CA TYR A 79 -7.57 -15.99 -8.08
C TYR A 79 -6.86 -16.63 -9.26
N GLU A 80 -6.30 -15.80 -10.13
CA GLU A 80 -5.43 -16.24 -11.21
C GLU A 80 -3.96 -15.89 -10.92
N PRO A 81 -3.02 -16.79 -11.25
CA PRO A 81 -1.59 -16.52 -11.07
C PRO A 81 -1.15 -15.32 -11.90
N PHE A 82 -0.66 -14.27 -11.22
CA PHE A 82 0.05 -13.19 -11.88
C PHE A 82 1.54 -13.56 -12.05
N GLY A 83 2.12 -14.20 -11.02
CA GLY A 83 3.50 -14.71 -10.94
C GLY A 83 4.55 -13.60 -10.99
N ILE A 84 5.48 -13.58 -10.02
CA ILE A 84 6.60 -12.65 -10.08
C ILE A 84 7.67 -13.26 -10.99
N ASN A 85 7.90 -12.61 -12.13
CA ASN A 85 9.19 -12.68 -12.79
C ASN A 85 9.71 -11.25 -12.90
N THR A 86 10.44 -10.82 -11.87
CA THR A 86 11.11 -9.52 -11.89
C THR A 86 12.56 -9.76 -12.29
N SER A 87 12.96 -9.09 -13.35
CA SER A 87 14.33 -9.09 -13.84
C SER A 87 15.01 -7.79 -13.44
N ARG A 88 16.32 -7.86 -13.21
CA ARG A 88 17.17 -6.69 -12.98
C ARG A 88 18.38 -6.73 -13.88
N LEU A 89 18.81 -5.56 -14.35
CA LEU A 89 20.09 -5.41 -15.03
C LEU A 89 21.23 -5.39 -14.01
N VAL A 90 22.08 -6.41 -14.05
CA VAL A 90 23.32 -6.48 -13.27
C VAL A 90 24.47 -6.60 -14.25
N ALA A 91 25.34 -5.58 -14.29
CA ALA A 91 26.47 -5.49 -15.23
C ALA A 91 26.06 -5.73 -16.71
N GLY A 92 24.96 -5.11 -17.14
CA GLY A 92 24.47 -5.20 -18.52
C GLY A 92 23.74 -6.50 -18.88
N ARG A 93 23.57 -7.44 -17.94
CA ARG A 93 22.82 -8.69 -18.15
C ARG A 93 21.53 -8.69 -17.33
N LEU A 94 20.44 -9.16 -17.94
CA LEU A 94 19.20 -9.44 -17.22
C LEU A 94 19.42 -10.63 -16.27
N VAL A 95 19.22 -10.40 -14.98
CA VAL A 95 19.19 -11.40 -13.92
C VAL A 95 17.76 -11.47 -13.42
N SER A 96 17.11 -12.61 -13.68
CA SER A 96 15.71 -12.84 -13.33
C SER A 96 15.60 -13.58 -12.00
N LEU A 97 14.65 -13.15 -11.16
CA LEU A 97 14.18 -13.93 -10.02
C LEU A 97 12.89 -14.63 -10.47
N ASP A 98 13.04 -15.87 -10.93
CA ASP A 98 11.91 -16.71 -11.33
C ASP A 98 11.34 -17.45 -10.11
N SER A 99 10.17 -17.00 -9.65
CA SER A 99 9.47 -17.61 -8.51
C SER A 99 9.04 -19.07 -8.72
N ASP A 100 9.08 -19.57 -9.96
CA ASP A 100 8.76 -20.95 -10.32
C ASP A 100 10.02 -21.87 -10.34
N ASN A 101 11.23 -21.30 -10.41
CA ASN A 101 12.50 -22.04 -10.39
C ASN A 101 13.43 -21.63 -9.22
N ARG A 102 13.50 -22.49 -8.20
CA ARG A 102 14.31 -22.26 -6.99
C ARG A 102 15.82 -22.16 -7.29
N ALA A 103 16.32 -22.94 -8.25
CA ALA A 103 17.75 -22.95 -8.57
C ALA A 103 18.17 -21.65 -9.27
N GLU A 104 17.36 -21.18 -10.22
CA GLU A 104 17.58 -19.90 -10.88
C GLU A 104 17.44 -18.71 -9.93
N THR A 105 16.45 -18.74 -9.04
CA THR A 105 16.30 -17.73 -7.98
C THR A 105 17.55 -17.68 -7.09
N LEU A 106 18.05 -18.83 -6.64
CA LEU A 106 19.26 -18.87 -5.81
C LEU A 106 20.47 -18.31 -6.56
N HIS A 107 20.65 -18.69 -7.82
CA HIS A 107 21.73 -18.18 -8.66
C HIS A 107 21.62 -16.66 -8.90
N GLY A 108 20.41 -16.15 -9.09
CA GLY A 108 20.11 -14.73 -9.19
C GLY A 108 20.51 -13.99 -7.91
N ILE A 109 20.13 -14.51 -6.74
CA ILE A 109 20.51 -13.94 -5.44
C ILE A 109 22.03 -13.91 -5.27
N LEU A 110 22.73 -15.01 -5.58
CA LEU A 110 24.21 -15.07 -5.52
C LEU A 110 24.87 -14.04 -6.47
N ARG A 111 24.21 -13.69 -7.58
CA ARG A 111 24.67 -12.65 -8.52
C ARG A 111 24.29 -11.23 -8.08
N MET A 112 23.31 -11.06 -7.21
CA MET A 112 22.85 -9.74 -6.75
C MET A 112 23.45 -9.36 -5.40
N CYS A 113 23.88 -10.32 -4.58
CA CYS A 113 24.33 -10.07 -3.22
C CYS A 113 25.84 -10.24 -3.04
N ASP A 114 26.38 -9.51 -2.07
CA ASP A 114 27.68 -9.80 -1.46
C ASP A 114 27.59 -11.08 -0.64
N TRP A 115 28.60 -11.96 -0.71
CA TRP A 115 28.55 -13.28 -0.07
C TRP A 115 28.38 -13.22 1.46
N ARG A 116 28.89 -12.16 2.09
CA ARG A 116 28.80 -11.94 3.55
C ARG A 116 27.36 -11.67 4.01
N ASP A 117 26.56 -11.08 3.14
CA ASP A 117 25.20 -10.63 3.46
C ASP A 117 24.17 -11.76 3.37
N LEU A 118 24.50 -12.83 2.65
CA LEU A 118 23.58 -13.95 2.40
C LEU A 118 23.07 -14.58 3.71
N SER A 119 23.95 -14.74 4.71
CA SER A 119 23.58 -15.33 6.00
C SER A 119 22.60 -14.44 6.79
N THR A 120 22.80 -13.12 6.75
CA THR A 120 21.92 -12.14 7.37
C THR A 120 20.55 -12.11 6.68
N LEU A 121 20.53 -12.11 5.34
CA LEU A 121 19.30 -12.13 4.55
C LEU A 121 18.49 -13.42 4.78
N ASP A 122 19.15 -14.58 4.77
CA ASP A 122 18.51 -15.87 5.07
C ASP A 122 17.97 -15.92 6.50
N GLY A 123 18.77 -15.46 7.48
CA GLY A 123 18.35 -15.37 8.87
C GLY A 123 17.12 -14.48 9.07
N LEU A 124 17.06 -13.34 8.37
CA LEU A 124 15.89 -12.47 8.37
C LEU A 124 14.68 -13.15 7.72
N ALA A 125 14.87 -13.77 6.55
CA ALA A 125 13.79 -14.48 5.86
C ALA A 125 13.19 -15.60 6.72
N ARG A 126 14.02 -16.37 7.45
CA ARG A 126 13.55 -17.39 8.39
C ARG A 126 12.74 -16.80 9.54
N LYS A 127 13.18 -15.69 10.14
CA LYS A 127 12.44 -14.99 11.22
C LYS A 127 11.11 -14.42 10.74
N VAL A 128 11.05 -13.91 9.51
CA VAL A 128 9.80 -13.44 8.90
C VAL A 128 8.84 -14.60 8.63
N ARG A 129 9.35 -15.78 8.22
CA ARG A 129 8.53 -16.98 8.02
C ARG A 129 8.04 -17.62 9.32
N SER A 130 8.72 -17.41 10.45
CA SER A 130 8.36 -18.09 11.70
C SER A 130 7.07 -17.59 12.33
N ALA A 131 6.60 -16.38 11.99
CA ALA A 131 5.35 -15.84 12.49
C ALA A 131 4.71 -14.89 11.47
N ASP A 132 3.41 -15.02 11.22
CA ASP A 132 2.66 -14.13 10.31
C ASP A 132 2.77 -12.66 10.72
N SER A 133 2.81 -12.37 12.03
CA SER A 133 2.94 -11.01 12.55
C SER A 133 4.28 -10.36 12.25
N ALA A 134 5.34 -11.12 11.97
CA ALA A 134 6.70 -10.63 11.82
C ALA A 134 6.92 -9.74 10.59
N ARG A 135 5.99 -9.76 9.63
CA ARG A 135 6.03 -8.95 8.39
C ARG A 135 5.29 -7.61 8.50
N PHE A 136 4.86 -7.22 9.69
CA PHE A 136 4.17 -5.96 9.93
C PHE A 136 5.01 -5.04 10.82
N LEU A 137 4.76 -3.73 10.69
CA LEU A 137 5.33 -2.71 11.58
C LEU A 137 4.87 -2.96 13.02
N GLY A 138 5.70 -2.56 13.98
CA GLY A 138 5.42 -2.72 15.41
C GLY A 138 5.48 -4.17 15.93
N SER A 139 5.79 -5.15 15.08
CA SER A 139 5.99 -6.55 15.49
C SER A 139 7.20 -6.73 16.41
N ASP A 140 7.24 -7.83 17.17
CA ASP A 140 8.38 -8.16 18.04
C ASP A 140 9.71 -8.22 17.27
N LEU A 141 9.67 -8.69 16.02
CA LEU A 141 10.84 -8.71 15.15
C LEU A 141 11.27 -7.29 14.80
N ALA A 142 10.33 -6.44 14.35
CA ALA A 142 10.62 -5.04 14.03
C ALA A 142 11.19 -4.29 15.25
N ARG A 143 10.60 -4.48 16.44
CA ARG A 143 11.09 -3.90 17.70
C ARG A 143 12.50 -4.35 18.06
N LYS A 144 12.82 -5.64 17.88
CA LYS A 144 14.16 -6.18 18.16
C LYS A 144 15.20 -5.61 17.19
N LEU A 145 14.88 -5.55 15.91
CA LEU A 145 15.78 -5.00 14.89
C LEU A 145 15.93 -3.48 15.01
N GLY A 146 14.87 -2.79 15.44
CA GLY A 146 14.82 -1.35 15.59
C GLY A 146 15.57 -0.78 16.80
N ARG A 147 16.14 -1.60 17.69
CA ARG A 147 16.90 -1.09 18.87
C ARG A 147 18.13 -0.26 18.52
N HIS A 148 18.66 -0.43 17.31
CA HIS A 148 19.84 0.26 16.79
C HIS A 148 19.58 0.78 15.37
N ASP A 149 18.38 1.32 15.13
CA ASP A 149 17.91 1.77 13.81
C ASP A 149 18.42 3.16 13.40
N ASP A 150 19.50 3.64 14.03
CA ASP A 150 20.11 4.95 13.77
C ASP A 150 20.83 5.02 12.40
N ARG A 151 21.11 3.85 11.81
CA ARG A 151 21.83 3.72 10.54
C ARG A 151 20.88 3.18 9.46
N PRO A 152 20.89 3.78 8.26
CA PRO A 152 20.01 3.35 7.18
C PRO A 152 20.40 1.96 6.67
N LEU A 153 19.48 1.32 5.97
CA LEU A 153 19.60 -0.05 5.46
C LEU A 153 20.86 -0.25 4.61
N SER A 154 21.23 0.75 3.80
CA SER A 154 22.45 0.76 2.96
C SER A 154 23.75 0.56 3.74
N GLU A 155 23.77 0.88 5.04
CA GLU A 155 24.95 0.77 5.91
C GLU A 155 25.09 -0.59 6.60
N HIS A 156 24.05 -1.43 6.55
CA HIS A 156 24.06 -2.78 7.10
C HIS A 156 24.51 -3.84 6.09
N PHE A 157 24.57 -3.48 4.80
CA PHE A 157 24.81 -4.41 3.70
C PHE A 157 25.87 -3.89 2.72
N GLY A 158 26.55 -4.80 2.05
CA GLY A 158 27.56 -4.48 1.05
C GLY A 158 27.00 -3.76 -0.18
N LYS A 159 27.86 -3.07 -0.93
CA LYS A 159 27.46 -2.24 -2.07
C LYS A 159 26.70 -3.03 -3.13
N ARG A 160 27.07 -4.30 -3.38
CA ARG A 160 26.42 -5.13 -4.40
C ARG A 160 25.02 -5.50 -3.93
N THR A 161 24.86 -5.95 -2.69
CA THR A 161 23.56 -6.26 -2.09
C THR A 161 22.65 -5.03 -2.06
N THR A 162 23.17 -3.90 -1.57
CA THR A 162 22.45 -2.63 -1.49
C THR A 162 21.97 -2.18 -2.86
N ALA A 163 22.89 -2.10 -3.82
CA ALA A 163 22.58 -1.67 -5.16
C ALA A 163 21.61 -2.64 -5.81
N ASN A 164 21.94 -3.94 -5.88
CA ASN A 164 21.29 -4.92 -6.77
C ASN A 164 20.12 -5.69 -6.14
N PHE A 165 20.10 -5.91 -4.83
CA PHE A 165 19.04 -6.68 -4.16
C PHE A 165 18.08 -5.81 -3.35
N LEU A 166 18.58 -4.87 -2.54
CA LEU A 166 17.73 -4.08 -1.64
C LEU A 166 16.97 -2.96 -2.35
N ARG A 167 17.67 -2.17 -3.20
CA ARG A 167 17.08 -1.02 -3.89
C ARG A 167 15.75 -1.30 -4.62
N PRO A 168 15.59 -2.35 -5.44
CA PRO A 168 14.34 -2.58 -6.17
C PRO A 168 13.20 -2.91 -5.23
N ILE A 169 13.51 -3.50 -4.07
CA ILE A 169 12.52 -3.85 -3.07
C ILE A 169 12.08 -2.58 -2.36
N THR A 170 13.01 -1.78 -1.84
CA THR A 170 12.67 -0.56 -1.07
C THR A 170 12.04 0.51 -1.96
N VAL A 171 12.54 0.73 -3.18
CA VAL A 171 11.97 1.69 -4.13
C VAL A 171 10.57 1.28 -4.53
N ARG A 172 10.36 0.01 -4.90
CA ARG A 172 9.04 -0.47 -5.34
C ARG A 172 7.98 -0.44 -4.24
N MET A 173 8.38 -0.62 -2.98
CA MET A 173 7.44 -0.75 -1.86
C MET A 173 7.23 0.53 -1.07
N ASN A 174 8.25 1.38 -0.99
CA ASN A 174 8.27 2.56 -0.13
C ASN A 174 8.64 3.85 -0.90
N GLY A 175 9.02 3.77 -2.18
CA GLY A 175 9.59 4.91 -2.91
C GLY A 175 10.91 5.41 -2.31
N ALA A 176 11.54 4.60 -1.44
CA ALA A 176 12.70 4.96 -0.65
C ALA A 176 13.95 4.29 -1.19
N GLU A 177 15.04 5.04 -1.27
CA GLU A 177 16.36 4.46 -1.51
C GLU A 177 16.84 3.69 -0.26
N PRO A 178 17.77 2.72 -0.40
CA PRO A 178 18.30 1.99 0.75
C PRO A 178 18.95 2.88 1.83
N ASP A 179 19.43 4.08 1.49
CA ASP A 179 19.95 5.07 2.44
C ASP A 179 18.84 5.91 3.11
N GLU A 180 17.58 5.70 2.74
CA GLU A 180 16.39 6.32 3.32
C GLU A 180 15.44 5.29 3.97
N ALA A 181 15.78 4.01 3.90
CA ALA A 181 15.09 2.89 4.53
C ALA A 181 15.85 2.42 5.77
N TYR A 182 15.19 1.73 6.69
CA TYR A 182 15.75 1.36 7.99
C TYR A 182 15.53 -0.12 8.32
N TYR A 183 16.49 -0.70 9.06
CA TYR A 183 16.57 -2.14 9.27
C TYR A 183 15.42 -2.68 10.13
N GLY A 184 14.96 -1.90 11.10
CA GLY A 184 13.78 -2.20 11.93
C GLY A 184 12.50 -2.41 11.11
N ASN A 185 12.40 -1.74 9.96
CA ASN A 185 11.21 -1.74 9.11
C ASN A 185 11.29 -2.74 7.94
N PHE A 186 12.51 -3.20 7.61
CA PHE A 186 12.77 -4.11 6.50
C PHE A 186 12.06 -5.49 6.58
N PRO A 187 11.63 -6.02 7.75
CA PRO A 187 10.77 -7.21 7.78
C PRO A 187 9.50 -7.08 6.95
N THR A 188 8.94 -5.87 6.82
CA THR A 188 7.77 -5.61 5.97
C THR A 188 8.07 -5.86 4.48
N ASN A 189 9.23 -5.39 4.02
CA ASN A 189 9.74 -5.62 2.68
C ASN A 189 10.05 -7.09 2.42
N MET A 190 10.73 -7.73 3.37
CA MET A 190 11.06 -9.15 3.30
C MET A 190 9.80 -10.02 3.23
N GLY A 191 8.77 -9.72 4.03
CA GLY A 191 7.51 -10.48 4.00
C GLY A 191 6.80 -10.41 2.64
N MET A 192 6.85 -9.26 1.98
CA MET A 192 6.30 -9.13 0.63
C MET A 192 7.14 -9.89 -0.41
N LEU A 193 8.48 -9.83 -0.32
CA LEU A 193 9.39 -10.56 -1.20
C LEU A 193 9.18 -12.09 -1.13
N LEU A 194 8.86 -12.60 0.05
CA LEU A 194 8.67 -14.03 0.31
C LEU A 194 7.29 -14.56 -0.10
N ASP A 195 6.37 -13.70 -0.49
CA ASP A 195 5.01 -14.07 -0.89
C ASP A 195 4.92 -14.36 -2.41
N LYS A 196 3.82 -14.96 -2.83
CA LYS A 196 3.44 -15.16 -4.23
C LYS A 196 2.21 -14.34 -4.55
N PHE A 197 2.18 -13.74 -5.74
CA PHE A 197 1.13 -12.78 -6.08
C PHE A 197 0.21 -13.26 -7.19
N GLU A 198 -1.07 -12.94 -6.98
CA GLU A 198 -2.20 -13.30 -7.83
C GLU A 198 -3.12 -12.09 -8.00
N GLN A 199 -4.12 -12.24 -8.85
CA GLN A 199 -5.18 -11.26 -9.05
C GLN A 199 -6.55 -11.92 -8.94
N PRO A 200 -7.58 -11.22 -8.43
CA PRO A 200 -8.91 -11.79 -8.33
C PRO A 200 -9.56 -11.82 -9.72
N THR A 201 -10.20 -12.93 -10.08
CA THR A 201 -10.79 -13.12 -11.42
C THR A 201 -11.95 -12.17 -11.71
N VAL A 202 -12.68 -11.74 -10.67
CA VAL A 202 -13.83 -10.80 -10.78
C VAL A 202 -13.38 -9.35 -10.96
N GLY A 203 -12.10 -9.04 -10.74
CA GLY A 203 -11.59 -7.67 -10.73
C GLY A 203 -11.77 -6.96 -9.38
N LEU A 204 -10.75 -6.21 -8.96
CA LEU A 204 -10.70 -5.65 -7.62
C LEU A 204 -11.71 -4.51 -7.41
N SER A 205 -11.91 -3.64 -8.41
CA SER A 205 -12.89 -2.54 -8.36
C SER A 205 -14.31 -3.06 -8.21
N THR A 206 -14.67 -4.07 -9.00
CA THR A 206 -15.98 -4.73 -8.95
C THR A 206 -16.24 -5.32 -7.58
N LEU A 207 -15.28 -6.05 -7.01
CA LEU A 207 -15.42 -6.63 -5.68
C LEU A 207 -15.57 -5.54 -4.61
N LEU A 208 -14.70 -4.54 -4.60
CA LEU A 208 -14.77 -3.49 -3.58
C LEU A 208 -16.05 -2.66 -3.69
N THR A 209 -16.58 -2.43 -4.89
CA THR A 209 -17.82 -1.66 -5.10
C THR A 209 -19.03 -2.33 -4.46
N ARG A 210 -19.03 -3.65 -4.29
CA ARG A 210 -20.13 -4.39 -3.62
C ARG A 210 -20.30 -4.02 -2.15
N ILE A 211 -19.34 -3.29 -1.56
CA ILE A 211 -19.47 -2.69 -0.23
C ILE A 211 -20.75 -1.84 -0.09
N THR A 212 -21.20 -1.20 -1.17
CA THR A 212 -22.37 -0.31 -1.17
C THR A 212 -23.69 -1.02 -0.90
N ALA A 213 -23.71 -2.35 -1.00
CA ALA A 213 -24.84 -3.16 -0.56
C ALA A 213 -24.95 -3.29 0.97
N PHE A 214 -23.89 -2.97 1.71
CA PHE A 214 -23.79 -3.17 3.16
C PHE A 214 -23.75 -1.87 3.96
N VAL A 215 -23.15 -0.81 3.40
CA VAL A 215 -22.95 0.47 4.09
C VAL A 215 -23.24 1.65 3.16
N GLU A 216 -23.70 2.76 3.74
CA GLU A 216 -23.89 4.01 3.01
C GLU A 216 -22.54 4.70 2.78
N ILE A 217 -22.33 5.24 1.58
CA ILE A 217 -21.12 5.99 1.22
C ILE A 217 -21.51 7.37 0.70
N HIS A 218 -21.01 8.40 1.37
CA HIS A 218 -21.13 9.79 0.95
C HIS A 218 -19.86 10.19 0.19
N PHE A 219 -19.95 10.16 -1.14
CA PHE A 219 -18.92 10.69 -2.03
C PHE A 219 -18.89 12.21 -2.03
N ARG A 220 -17.79 12.79 -2.53
CA ARG A 220 -17.57 14.24 -2.61
C ARG A 220 -17.85 14.96 -1.28
N THR A 221 -17.54 14.28 -0.17
CA THR A 221 -17.77 14.75 1.19
C THR A 221 -16.44 14.75 1.93
N THR A 222 -15.89 15.94 2.17
CA THR A 222 -14.60 16.10 2.84
C THR A 222 -14.82 16.33 4.33
N VAL A 223 -14.27 15.47 5.18
CA VAL A 223 -14.15 15.77 6.62
C VAL A 223 -13.00 16.74 6.81
N THR A 224 -13.24 17.86 7.49
CA THR A 224 -12.23 18.91 7.71
C THR A 224 -11.77 19.00 9.17
N ARG A 225 -12.58 18.52 10.12
CA ARG A 225 -12.22 18.44 11.55
C ARG A 225 -13.02 17.37 12.28
N ILE A 226 -12.38 16.73 13.26
CA ILE A 226 -13.00 15.76 14.17
C ILE A 226 -12.88 16.31 15.59
N THR A 227 -14.02 16.48 16.26
CA THR A 227 -14.06 16.90 17.67
C THR A 227 -14.75 15.82 18.49
N GLN A 228 -14.05 15.24 19.46
CA GLN A 228 -14.63 14.31 20.41
C GLN A 228 -15.20 15.08 21.61
N GLY A 229 -16.42 14.73 22.02
CA GLY A 229 -17.01 15.12 23.30
C GLY A 229 -17.35 13.91 24.16
N ASP A 230 -17.98 14.15 25.30
CA ASP A 230 -18.30 13.09 26.27
C ASP A 230 -19.25 12.03 25.69
N ASP A 231 -20.22 12.47 24.88
CA ASP A 231 -21.31 11.63 24.34
C ASP A 231 -21.10 11.16 22.89
N GLY A 232 -20.02 11.55 22.23
CA GLY A 232 -19.83 11.21 20.82
C GLY A 232 -18.71 11.98 20.13
N VAL A 233 -18.77 11.99 18.81
CA VAL A 233 -17.88 12.77 17.94
C VAL A 233 -18.70 13.65 17.00
N VAL A 234 -18.23 14.87 16.80
CA VAL A 234 -18.75 15.82 15.82
C VAL A 234 -17.76 15.92 14.68
N LEU A 235 -18.25 15.72 13.46
CA LEU A 235 -17.49 15.88 12.23
C LEU A 235 -17.91 17.19 11.55
N ASP A 236 -16.93 18.05 11.29
CA ASP A 236 -17.10 19.15 10.35
C ASP A 236 -16.84 18.63 8.93
N LEU A 237 -17.80 18.87 8.05
CA LEU A 237 -17.84 18.37 6.68
C LEU A 237 -17.91 19.54 5.70
N ALA A 238 -17.38 19.33 4.49
CA ALA A 238 -17.58 20.20 3.34
C ALA A 238 -18.05 19.36 2.14
N ASP A 239 -19.10 19.81 1.47
CA ASP A 239 -19.57 19.18 0.21
C ASP A 239 -18.67 19.55 -0.98
N ALA A 240 -19.03 19.08 -2.19
CA ALA A 240 -18.32 19.38 -3.42
C ALA A 240 -18.20 20.88 -3.74
N ALA A 241 -19.11 21.71 -3.22
CA ALA A 241 -19.12 23.16 -3.38
C ALA A 241 -18.46 23.89 -2.19
N GLY A 242 -17.85 23.16 -1.25
CA GLY A 242 -17.23 23.71 -0.05
C GLY A 242 -18.24 24.16 1.01
N ARG A 243 -19.53 23.82 0.89
CA ARG A 243 -20.53 24.24 1.86
C ARG A 243 -20.35 23.46 3.17
N PRO A 244 -20.22 24.15 4.30
CA PRO A 244 -19.99 23.49 5.58
C PRO A 244 -21.25 22.79 6.06
N ARG A 245 -21.07 21.60 6.66
CA ARG A 245 -22.11 20.85 7.36
C ARG A 245 -21.50 20.18 8.58
N GLN A 246 -22.30 19.97 9.63
CA GLN A 246 -21.90 19.14 10.76
C GLN A 246 -22.71 17.83 10.80
N ALA A 247 -22.07 16.78 11.28
CA ALA A 247 -22.71 15.50 11.56
C ALA A 247 -22.19 14.92 12.89
N ARG A 248 -23.07 14.21 13.61
CA ARG A 248 -22.76 13.59 14.91
C ARG A 248 -22.81 12.08 14.82
N TYR A 249 -21.83 11.43 15.46
CA TYR A 249 -21.69 9.97 15.54
C TYR A 249 -21.27 9.57 16.95
N ASP A 250 -21.39 8.29 17.31
CA ASP A 250 -20.95 7.79 18.61
C ASP A 250 -19.43 7.61 18.66
N ALA A 251 -18.85 7.28 17.51
CA ALA A 251 -17.42 7.06 17.28
C ALA A 251 -17.05 7.26 15.80
N VAL A 252 -15.75 7.36 15.51
CA VAL A 252 -15.22 7.49 14.16
C VAL A 252 -13.97 6.63 13.95
N VAL A 253 -13.88 5.97 12.80
CA VAL A 253 -12.63 5.41 12.28
C VAL A 253 -12.03 6.39 11.28
N VAL A 254 -10.79 6.78 11.47
CA VAL A 254 -10.03 7.62 10.54
C VAL A 254 -9.18 6.71 9.66
N GLY A 255 -9.70 6.37 8.49
CA GLY A 255 -9.12 5.46 7.49
C GLY A 255 -8.25 6.15 6.43
N THR A 256 -7.76 7.35 6.73
CA THR A 256 -6.97 8.17 5.80
C THR A 256 -5.45 7.97 6.00
N PRO A 257 -4.61 8.34 5.03
CA PRO A 257 -3.15 8.42 5.24
C PRO A 257 -2.82 9.40 6.39
N ALA A 258 -1.66 9.23 7.06
CA ALA A 258 -1.32 10.02 8.24
C ALA A 258 -1.35 11.54 7.98
N TYR A 259 -0.81 12.00 6.84
CA TYR A 259 -0.83 13.42 6.46
C TYR A 259 -2.25 14.00 6.32
N ALA A 260 -3.22 13.17 5.93
CA ALA A 260 -4.61 13.58 5.77
C ALA A 260 -5.40 13.43 7.08
N ALA A 261 -4.97 12.55 7.99
CA ALA A 261 -5.54 12.41 9.34
C ALA A 261 -5.06 13.54 10.27
N ALA A 262 -3.84 14.01 10.09
CA ALA A 262 -3.20 15.00 10.97
C ALA A 262 -4.01 16.29 11.18
N PRO A 263 -4.50 16.99 10.14
CA PRO A 263 -5.31 18.20 10.34
C PRO A 263 -6.70 17.91 10.92
N LEU A 264 -7.16 16.66 10.89
CA LEU A 264 -8.48 16.28 11.42
C LEU A 264 -8.46 16.10 12.94
N LEU A 265 -7.30 15.77 13.52
CA LEU A 265 -7.12 15.34 14.90
C LEU A 265 -6.04 16.18 15.59
N ALA A 266 -6.41 17.36 16.08
CA ALA A 266 -5.47 18.28 16.73
C ALA A 266 -4.55 17.62 17.79
N PRO A 267 -5.04 16.73 18.69
CA PRO A 267 -4.17 16.10 19.69
C PRO A 267 -3.08 15.16 19.11
N LEU A 268 -3.26 14.68 17.87
CA LEU A 268 -2.35 13.74 17.21
C LEU A 268 -1.60 14.37 16.03
N SER A 269 -1.85 15.64 15.74
CA SER A 269 -1.42 16.31 14.50
C SER A 269 0.08 16.22 14.28
N ASP A 270 0.90 16.52 15.29
CA ASP A 270 2.36 16.57 15.14
C ASP A 270 2.95 15.16 14.89
N LEU A 271 2.46 14.16 15.62
CA LEU A 271 2.86 12.76 15.42
C LEU A 271 2.49 12.30 14.00
N LEU A 272 1.24 12.56 13.56
CA LEU A 272 0.79 12.15 12.25
C LEU A 272 1.51 12.90 11.10
N HIS A 273 1.84 14.19 11.27
CA HIS A 273 2.66 14.95 10.32
C HIS A 273 4.10 14.44 10.23
N SER A 274 4.64 13.84 11.30
CA SER A 274 6.00 13.29 11.28
C SER A 274 6.14 12.11 10.30
N VAL A 275 5.04 11.44 9.95
CA VAL A 275 5.06 10.32 9.01
C VAL A 275 5.46 10.81 7.62
N ARG A 276 6.62 10.37 7.17
CA ARG A 276 7.17 10.74 5.87
C ARG A 276 6.49 9.94 4.74
N TYR A 277 6.17 10.64 3.65
CA TYR A 277 5.67 10.05 2.41
C TYR A 277 6.53 10.48 1.23
N PHE A 278 6.78 9.56 0.29
CA PHE A 278 7.40 9.87 -0.99
C PHE A 278 6.37 9.89 -2.13
N PRO A 279 6.52 10.80 -3.11
CA PRO A 279 5.67 10.81 -4.29
C PRO A 279 5.90 9.58 -5.17
N ALA A 280 4.89 9.25 -5.97
CA ALA A 280 5.02 8.29 -7.04
C ALA A 280 4.10 8.67 -8.20
N THR A 281 4.55 8.35 -9.41
CA THR A 281 3.73 8.45 -10.62
C THR A 281 3.68 7.10 -11.30
N VAL A 282 2.53 6.77 -11.87
CA VAL A 282 2.36 5.55 -12.65
C VAL A 282 1.70 5.89 -13.97
N ALA A 283 2.26 5.34 -15.05
CA ALA A 283 1.64 5.33 -16.37
C ALA A 283 1.35 3.88 -16.75
N VAL A 284 0.12 3.57 -17.15
CA VAL A 284 -0.24 2.31 -17.79
C VAL A 284 -0.54 2.61 -19.25
N VAL A 285 0.21 1.99 -20.14
CA VAL A 285 0.19 2.29 -21.58
C VAL A 285 -0.15 1.03 -22.35
N ARG A 286 -1.09 1.15 -23.29
CA ARG A 286 -1.49 0.10 -24.23
C ARG A 286 -0.75 0.29 -25.55
N TYR A 287 -0.37 -0.82 -26.16
CA TYR A 287 0.35 -0.90 -27.42
C TYR A 287 -0.36 -1.80 -28.42
N VAL A 288 -0.07 -1.59 -29.71
CA VAL A 288 -0.58 -2.41 -30.82
C VAL A 288 -0.13 -3.87 -30.70
N HIS A 289 1.13 -4.11 -30.31
CA HIS A 289 1.68 -5.44 -30.10
C HIS A 289 2.34 -5.60 -28.73
N ASN A 290 2.71 -6.83 -28.38
CA ASN A 290 3.38 -7.14 -27.13
C ASN A 290 4.73 -6.42 -27.04
N VAL A 291 4.97 -5.74 -25.91
CA VAL A 291 6.25 -5.09 -25.60
C VAL A 291 7.20 -6.06 -24.90
N PHE A 292 6.66 -6.91 -24.03
CA PHE A 292 7.43 -7.91 -23.28
C PHE A 292 7.37 -9.29 -23.95
N ALA A 293 8.51 -10.00 -23.90
CA ALA A 293 8.59 -11.42 -24.23
C ALA A 293 7.86 -12.28 -23.17
N ALA A 294 7.67 -13.57 -23.43
CA ALA A 294 6.90 -14.45 -22.52
C ALA A 294 7.68 -14.78 -21.23
N ASP A 295 9.00 -14.66 -21.26
CA ASP A 295 9.97 -15.01 -20.22
C ASP A 295 10.43 -13.80 -19.37
N VAL A 296 10.11 -12.56 -19.77
CA VAL A 296 10.39 -11.35 -18.99
C VAL A 296 9.08 -10.62 -18.69
N ARG A 297 8.75 -10.41 -17.41
CA ARG A 297 7.49 -9.74 -17.02
C ARG A 297 7.68 -8.35 -16.42
N ALA A 298 8.83 -8.08 -15.82
CA ALA A 298 9.16 -6.76 -15.33
C ALA A 298 10.67 -6.57 -15.31
N ILE A 299 11.10 -5.32 -15.49
CA ILE A 299 12.49 -4.91 -15.38
C ILE A 299 12.54 -3.77 -14.35
N ALA A 300 13.33 -3.98 -13.30
CA ALA A 300 13.76 -2.90 -12.41
C ALA A 300 14.84 -2.07 -13.13
N LEU A 301 14.63 -0.77 -13.18
CA LEU A 301 15.43 0.19 -13.94
C LEU A 301 16.16 1.12 -12.97
N ASP A 302 17.39 1.49 -13.33
CA ASP A 302 18.28 2.34 -12.54
C ASP A 302 18.75 3.53 -13.36
N GLY A 303 19.20 4.60 -12.68
CA GLY A 303 19.82 5.77 -13.31
C GLY A 303 18.88 6.65 -14.14
N GLN A 304 17.57 6.55 -13.89
CA GLN A 304 16.54 7.34 -14.58
C GLN A 304 15.27 7.44 -13.71
N PRO A 305 14.33 8.35 -14.03
CA PRO A 305 13.09 8.50 -13.27
C PRO A 305 12.19 7.26 -13.25
N CYS A 306 12.12 6.51 -14.35
CA CYS A 306 11.39 5.24 -14.39
C CYS A 306 12.15 4.17 -13.61
N SER A 307 11.61 3.79 -12.46
CA SER A 307 12.19 2.80 -11.55
C SER A 307 11.80 1.35 -11.89
N ASN A 308 10.67 1.15 -12.57
CA ASN A 308 10.20 -0.18 -12.95
C ASN A 308 9.25 -0.09 -14.14
N ALA A 309 9.46 -0.98 -15.12
CA ALA A 309 8.49 -1.24 -16.18
C ALA A 309 8.12 -2.73 -16.19
N GLY A 310 6.83 -3.06 -16.37
CA GLY A 310 6.42 -4.45 -16.46
C GLY A 310 5.09 -4.66 -17.17
N SER A 311 4.93 -5.85 -17.76
CA SER A 311 3.69 -6.28 -18.38
C SER A 311 2.54 -6.23 -17.39
N TYR A 312 1.38 -5.76 -17.84
CA TYR A 312 0.22 -5.61 -16.99
C TYR A 312 -0.35 -6.97 -16.58
N GLY A 313 -0.27 -7.99 -17.42
CA GLY A 313 -0.68 -9.36 -17.13
C GLY A 313 0.41 -10.37 -17.50
N LYS A 314 0.22 -11.64 -17.13
CA LYS A 314 1.05 -12.74 -17.64
C LYS A 314 0.90 -12.87 -19.16
N GLU A 315 -0.33 -12.87 -19.65
CA GLU A 315 -0.64 -12.94 -21.08
C GLU A 315 -0.88 -11.54 -21.70
N THR A 316 -1.25 -10.55 -20.88
CA THR A 316 -1.47 -9.15 -21.31
C THR A 316 -0.16 -8.37 -21.40
N ARG A 317 0.64 -8.70 -22.42
CA ARG A 317 2.01 -8.16 -22.63
C ARG A 317 2.07 -6.93 -23.54
N ASN A 318 0.94 -6.56 -24.14
CA ASN A 318 0.76 -5.31 -24.90
C ASN A 318 0.25 -4.15 -24.03
N ILE A 319 0.09 -4.35 -22.72
CA ILE A 319 -0.14 -3.28 -21.76
C ILE A 319 1.05 -3.28 -20.80
N VAL A 320 1.69 -2.12 -20.62
CA VAL A 320 2.87 -1.97 -19.76
C VAL A 320 2.60 -0.94 -18.69
N ARG A 321 2.96 -1.27 -17.45
CA ARG A 321 2.96 -0.36 -16.31
C ARG A 321 4.36 0.17 -16.07
N TYR A 322 4.52 1.48 -16.17
CA TYR A 322 5.71 2.24 -15.83
C TYR A 322 5.53 2.91 -14.47
N THR A 323 6.53 2.82 -13.60
CA THR A 323 6.50 3.39 -12.25
C THR A 323 7.67 4.32 -12.04
N PHE A 324 7.36 5.55 -11.66
CA PHE A 324 8.30 6.61 -11.33
C PHE A 324 8.28 6.78 -9.81
N SER A 325 9.36 6.33 -9.16
CA SER A 325 9.53 6.32 -7.71
C SER A 325 11.01 6.15 -7.37
N GLY A 326 11.39 6.28 -6.09
CA GLY A 326 12.80 6.39 -5.71
C GLY A 326 13.34 7.77 -6.06
N ARG A 327 14.60 8.05 -5.72
CA ARG A 327 15.16 9.41 -5.74
C ARG A 327 14.97 10.13 -7.08
N ASP A 328 15.26 9.43 -8.18
CA ASP A 328 15.17 9.99 -9.53
C ASP A 328 13.72 10.10 -10.04
N GLY A 329 12.79 9.34 -9.45
CA GLY A 329 11.39 9.25 -9.87
C GLY A 329 10.42 10.11 -9.04
N ARG A 330 10.93 10.95 -8.13
CA ARG A 330 10.12 11.87 -7.31
C ARG A 330 9.72 13.11 -8.11
N LEU A 331 8.77 12.93 -9.01
CA LEU A 331 8.21 14.02 -9.82
C LEU A 331 7.39 14.99 -8.95
N THR A 332 7.36 16.27 -9.33
CA THR A 332 6.57 17.32 -8.68
C THR A 332 5.51 17.80 -9.64
N ASP A 333 4.24 17.50 -9.35
CA ASP A 333 3.07 17.89 -10.14
C ASP A 333 3.22 17.72 -11.68
N PRO A 334 3.68 16.55 -12.16
CA PRO A 334 3.94 16.35 -13.58
C PRO A 334 2.64 16.35 -14.39
N THR A 335 2.69 16.95 -15.56
CA THR A 335 1.64 16.83 -16.59
C THR A 335 1.66 15.44 -17.23
N GLU A 336 0.54 15.04 -17.83
CA GLU A 336 0.47 13.76 -18.55
C GLU A 336 1.51 13.68 -19.67
N THR A 337 1.70 14.76 -20.43
CA THR A 337 2.71 14.84 -21.50
C THR A 337 4.13 14.60 -20.98
N GLU A 338 4.53 15.25 -19.89
CA GLU A 338 5.86 15.06 -19.29
C GLU A 338 6.07 13.61 -18.83
N VAL A 339 5.03 12.97 -18.26
CA VAL A 339 5.12 11.55 -17.89
C VAL A 339 5.26 10.67 -19.13
N LEU A 340 4.53 10.96 -20.20
CA LEU A 340 4.62 10.20 -21.46
C LEU A 340 5.94 10.40 -22.20
N ASP A 341 6.63 11.52 -22.00
CA ASP A 341 8.00 11.73 -22.46
C ASP A 341 8.98 10.85 -21.68
N LEU A 342 8.85 10.79 -20.35
CA LEU A 342 9.63 9.86 -19.52
C LEU A 342 9.34 8.38 -19.84
N VAL A 343 8.12 8.05 -20.28
CA VAL A 343 7.80 6.72 -20.82
C VAL A 343 8.59 6.45 -22.11
N THR A 344 8.78 7.46 -22.97
CA THR A 344 9.56 7.31 -24.21
C THR A 344 11.01 6.93 -23.91
N ASP A 345 11.61 7.52 -22.89
CA ASP A 345 12.96 7.19 -22.43
C ASP A 345 13.03 5.75 -21.89
N ALA A 346 12.06 5.37 -21.06
CA ALA A 346 11.97 4.00 -20.53
C ALA A 346 11.77 2.98 -21.66
N GLU A 347 10.94 3.27 -22.67
CA GLU A 347 10.77 2.44 -23.85
C GLU A 347 12.07 2.26 -24.63
N GLN A 348 12.90 3.29 -24.74
CA GLN A 348 14.20 3.18 -25.41
C GLN A 348 15.14 2.21 -24.68
N GLN A 349 15.15 2.26 -23.35
CA GLN A 349 15.93 1.29 -22.57
C GLN A 349 15.37 -0.12 -22.70
N LEU A 350 14.05 -0.30 -22.58
CA LEU A 350 13.41 -1.60 -22.76
C LEU A 350 13.76 -2.21 -24.12
N ARG A 351 13.71 -1.44 -25.21
CA ARG A 351 14.12 -1.92 -26.55
C ARG A 351 15.57 -2.38 -26.58
N THR A 352 16.46 -1.63 -25.93
CA THR A 352 17.89 -1.98 -25.85
C THR A 352 18.11 -3.31 -25.12
N HIS A 353 17.34 -3.58 -24.07
CA HIS A 353 17.49 -4.79 -23.25
C HIS A 353 16.72 -6.00 -23.76
N LEU A 354 15.54 -5.79 -24.35
CA LEU A 354 14.67 -6.85 -24.85
C LEU A 354 14.91 -7.17 -26.34
N GLY A 355 15.62 -6.32 -27.07
CA GLY A 355 15.82 -6.45 -28.52
C GLY A 355 14.52 -6.27 -29.32
N THR A 356 13.54 -5.55 -28.78
CA THR A 356 12.22 -5.38 -29.40
C THR A 356 12.13 -4.14 -30.29
N ALA A 357 11.31 -4.22 -31.34
CA ALA A 357 11.00 -3.07 -32.18
C ALA A 357 10.12 -2.06 -31.45
N ARG A 358 10.14 -0.79 -31.90
CA ARG A 358 9.25 0.25 -31.38
C ARG A 358 7.78 -0.13 -31.59
N GLN A 359 7.00 -0.05 -30.52
CA GLN A 359 5.57 -0.36 -30.54
C GLN A 359 4.75 0.94 -30.47
N PRO A 360 3.78 1.18 -31.39
CA PRO A 360 2.89 2.33 -31.28
C PRO A 360 1.99 2.21 -30.05
N ARG A 361 1.85 3.31 -29.31
CA ARG A 361 0.89 3.45 -28.20
C ARG A 361 -0.51 3.63 -28.77
N THR A 362 -1.51 3.00 -28.16
CA THR A 362 -2.92 3.16 -28.55
C THR A 362 -3.74 3.86 -27.47
N ALA A 363 -3.34 3.75 -26.20
CA ALA A 363 -3.97 4.44 -25.07
C ALA A 363 -2.98 4.58 -23.92
N ALA A 364 -3.20 5.54 -23.03
CA ALA A 364 -2.46 5.69 -21.79
C ALA A 364 -3.39 6.16 -20.67
N ALA A 365 -3.05 5.77 -19.45
CA ALA A 365 -3.66 6.28 -18.23
C ALA A 365 -2.54 6.62 -17.25
N VAL A 366 -2.53 7.86 -16.75
CA VAL A 366 -1.49 8.38 -15.87
C VAL A 366 -2.10 8.83 -14.55
N GLN A 367 -1.43 8.51 -13.45
CA GLN A 367 -1.79 9.01 -12.12
C GLN A 367 -0.53 9.39 -11.35
N HIS A 368 -0.55 10.60 -10.80
CA HIS A 368 0.43 11.09 -9.85
C HIS A 368 -0.15 11.12 -8.45
N TRP A 369 0.66 10.75 -7.46
CA TRP A 369 0.39 10.94 -6.04
C TRP A 369 1.57 11.70 -5.42
N PRO A 370 1.38 12.95 -4.97
CA PRO A 370 2.42 13.70 -4.27
C PRO A 370 2.88 13.02 -2.97
N GLN A 371 2.00 12.24 -2.35
CA GLN A 371 2.26 11.48 -1.13
C GLN A 371 1.74 10.04 -1.30
N ALA A 372 2.53 9.20 -1.96
CA ALA A 372 2.11 7.87 -2.40
C ALA A 372 2.45 6.76 -1.39
N TYR A 373 3.74 6.67 -1.05
CA TYR A 373 4.29 5.59 -0.24
C TYR A 373 4.68 6.10 1.14
N CYS A 374 4.22 5.41 2.18
CA CYS A 374 4.71 5.63 3.53
C CYS A 374 6.18 5.20 3.60
N ALA A 375 7.06 6.17 3.87
CA ALA A 375 8.50 6.00 3.92
C ALA A 375 8.93 5.97 5.39
N TYR A 376 8.86 4.78 5.99
CA TYR A 376 9.03 4.56 7.43
C TYR A 376 10.28 5.25 7.98
N LEU A 377 10.09 5.93 9.11
CA LEU A 377 11.14 6.58 9.90
C LEU A 377 12.03 5.53 10.61
N PRO A 378 13.25 5.89 11.04
CA PRO A 378 13.98 5.08 12.00
C PRO A 378 13.18 4.94 13.31
N HIS A 379 13.44 3.89 14.08
CA HIS A 379 12.81 3.67 15.39
C HIS A 379 11.27 3.70 15.31
N TYR A 380 10.69 3.17 14.23
CA TYR A 380 9.26 3.32 13.94
C TYR A 380 8.34 2.73 15.03
N SER A 381 8.83 1.78 15.81
CA SER A 381 8.06 1.23 16.95
C SER A 381 7.83 2.27 18.05
N ASP A 382 8.78 3.18 18.27
CA ASP A 382 8.64 4.25 19.27
C ASP A 382 7.59 5.27 18.82
N PHE A 383 7.54 5.58 17.52
CA PHE A 383 6.46 6.36 16.91
C PHE A 383 5.10 5.70 17.14
N LEU A 384 4.98 4.38 16.91
CA LEU A 384 3.72 3.66 17.12
C LEU A 384 3.29 3.66 18.60
N ASP A 385 4.24 3.52 19.53
CA ASP A 385 3.97 3.56 20.96
C ASP A 385 3.51 4.97 21.40
N ALA A 386 4.19 6.01 20.94
CA ALA A 386 3.81 7.40 21.19
C ALA A 386 2.42 7.73 20.61
N LEU A 387 2.13 7.28 19.38
CA LEU A 387 0.83 7.46 18.75
C LEU A 387 -0.28 6.74 19.53
N THR A 388 -0.03 5.50 19.98
CA THR A 388 -0.98 4.73 20.78
C THR A 388 -1.27 5.41 22.11
N ALA A 389 -0.23 5.90 22.80
CA ALA A 389 -0.37 6.61 24.05
C ALA A 389 -1.17 7.92 23.88
N ALA A 390 -0.87 8.71 22.85
CA ALA A 390 -1.60 9.94 22.57
C ALA A 390 -3.06 9.67 22.15
N ALA A 391 -3.31 8.63 21.36
CA ALA A 391 -4.65 8.24 20.94
C ALA A 391 -5.54 7.74 22.09
N ALA A 392 -4.96 7.33 23.23
CA ALA A 392 -5.72 6.92 24.42
C ALA A 392 -6.59 8.06 24.98
N ALA A 393 -6.26 9.32 24.72
CA ALA A 393 -7.09 10.49 25.06
C ALA A 393 -8.35 10.63 24.19
N LEU A 394 -8.46 9.84 23.11
CA LEU A 394 -9.54 9.88 22.13
C LEU A 394 -10.25 8.52 22.02
N PRO A 395 -10.89 7.99 23.09
CA PRO A 395 -11.46 6.65 23.09
C PRO A 395 -12.61 6.41 22.09
N ARG A 396 -13.15 7.47 21.46
CA ARG A 396 -14.17 7.38 20.39
C ARG A 396 -13.57 7.53 18.99
N VAL A 397 -12.25 7.66 18.87
CA VAL A 397 -11.52 7.78 17.61
C VAL A 397 -10.59 6.59 17.46
N ALA A 398 -10.71 5.85 16.36
CA ALA A 398 -9.77 4.79 16.02
C ALA A 398 -9.04 5.12 14.71
N LEU A 399 -7.74 4.88 14.66
CA LEU A 399 -6.91 5.14 13.48
C LEU A 399 -6.78 3.88 12.62
N ALA A 400 -6.87 4.04 11.31
CA ALA A 400 -6.60 2.97 10.35
C ALA A 400 -5.82 3.52 9.14
N GLY A 401 -4.79 2.83 8.68
CA GLY A 401 -3.94 3.34 7.61
C GLY A 401 -2.66 2.54 7.38
N ASP A 402 -1.92 2.93 6.34
CA ASP A 402 -0.67 2.29 5.92
C ASP A 402 0.53 2.57 6.83
N TYR A 403 0.41 3.59 7.67
CA TYR A 403 1.40 4.02 8.67
C TYR A 403 1.31 3.24 10.00
N LEU A 404 0.38 2.28 10.12
CA LEU A 404 0.19 1.51 11.36
C LEU A 404 0.83 0.13 11.28
N LEU A 405 0.43 -0.69 10.31
CA LEU A 405 0.93 -2.07 10.14
C LEU A 405 1.82 -2.25 8.91
N GLY A 406 1.75 -1.32 7.95
CA GLY A 406 2.50 -1.37 6.70
C GLY A 406 1.68 -0.97 5.47
N THR A 407 2.35 -0.84 4.32
CA THR A 407 1.76 -0.34 3.05
C THR A 407 1.07 -1.40 2.20
N SER A 408 1.20 -2.69 2.57
CA SER A 408 0.54 -3.77 1.85
C SER A 408 -0.99 -3.71 2.01
N LEU A 409 -1.73 -4.23 1.04
CA LEU A 409 -3.21 -4.34 1.12
C LEU A 409 -3.64 -5.16 2.34
N GLU A 410 -2.89 -6.20 2.70
CA GLU A 410 -3.12 -6.99 3.91
C GLU A 410 -2.95 -6.16 5.19
N ALA A 411 -1.87 -5.37 5.28
CA ALA A 411 -1.61 -4.52 6.43
C ALA A 411 -2.69 -3.43 6.59
N CYS A 412 -3.09 -2.79 5.49
CA CYS A 412 -4.18 -1.82 5.47
C CYS A 412 -5.52 -2.45 5.92
N CYS A 413 -5.84 -3.65 5.41
CA CYS A 413 -7.05 -4.38 5.80
C CYS A 413 -7.05 -4.71 7.30
N ARG A 414 -5.96 -5.27 7.81
CA ARG A 414 -5.79 -5.57 9.25
C ARG A 414 -5.87 -4.33 10.12
N SER A 415 -5.32 -3.21 9.66
CA SER A 415 -5.38 -1.94 10.36
C SER A 415 -6.84 -1.46 10.49
N GLY A 416 -7.64 -1.57 9.42
CA GLY A 416 -9.08 -1.30 9.46
C GLY A 416 -9.85 -2.20 10.42
N GLU A 417 -9.60 -3.51 10.37
CA GLU A 417 -10.24 -4.46 11.29
C GLU A 417 -9.86 -4.20 12.76
N SER A 418 -8.60 -3.83 13.01
CA SER A 418 -8.11 -3.49 14.35
C SER A 418 -8.78 -2.22 14.89
N ALA A 419 -8.97 -1.21 14.04
CA ALA A 419 -9.69 0.01 14.41
C ALA A 419 -11.16 -0.27 14.76
N ALA A 420 -11.84 -1.11 13.97
CA ALA A 420 -13.20 -1.56 14.28
C ALA A 420 -13.26 -2.31 15.62
N ALA A 421 -12.33 -3.24 15.86
CA ALA A 421 -12.27 -4.00 17.11
C ALA A 421 -12.02 -3.08 18.33
N ALA A 422 -11.19 -2.06 18.20
CA ALA A 422 -10.93 -1.09 19.28
C ALA A 422 -12.21 -0.35 19.70
N LEU A 423 -13.02 0.11 18.73
CA LEU A 423 -14.30 0.78 19.03
C LEU A 423 -15.35 -0.18 19.61
N LEU A 424 -15.34 -1.46 19.20
CA LEU A 424 -16.29 -2.46 19.67
C LEU A 424 -15.99 -3.02 21.06
N SER A 425 -14.72 -3.01 21.48
CA SER A 425 -14.26 -3.57 22.75
C SER A 425 -14.59 -2.68 23.97
N ALA A 426 -15.24 -1.52 23.78
CA ALA A 426 -15.76 -0.72 24.86
C ALA A 426 -16.83 -1.52 25.65
N PRO A 427 -16.65 -1.75 26.97
CA PRO A 427 -17.42 -2.73 27.72
C PRO A 427 -18.92 -2.49 27.62
N ARG A 428 -19.67 -3.53 27.24
CA ARG A 428 -21.13 -3.57 27.36
C ARG A 428 -21.48 -3.29 28.82
N GLY A 429 -22.09 -2.14 29.09
CA GLY A 429 -22.78 -1.91 30.35
C GLY A 429 -23.75 -3.06 30.56
N ALA A 430 -23.60 -3.76 31.68
CA ALA A 430 -24.46 -4.85 32.08
C ALA A 430 -25.93 -4.38 32.00
N LEU A 431 -26.70 -5.02 31.13
CA LEU A 431 -28.15 -4.96 31.22
C LEU A 431 -28.54 -5.64 32.53
N ARG A 432 -28.93 -4.81 33.50
CA ARG A 432 -29.75 -5.24 34.64
C ARG A 432 -31.04 -5.86 34.07
N CYS A 433 -31.31 -7.11 34.41
CA CYS A 433 -32.67 -7.55 34.63
C CYS A 433 -32.82 -7.67 36.14
N GLU A 434 -33.59 -6.73 36.70
CA GLU A 434 -34.18 -6.84 38.03
C GLU A 434 -35.37 -7.81 37.97
N SER A 435 -35.56 -8.49 39.12
CA SER A 435 -36.60 -9.45 39.55
C SER A 435 -36.73 -10.77 38.80
#